data_AF-A0A926JD20-F1
#
_entry.id   AF-A0A926JD20-F1
#
_cell.length_a   1.000
_cell.length_b   1.000
_cell.length_c   1.000
_cell.angle_alpha   90.00
_cell.angle_beta   90.00
_cell.angle_gamma   90.00
#
_symmetry.space_group_name_H-M   'P 1'
#
loop_
_entity.id
_entity.type
_entity.pdbx_description
1 polymer ?
#
loop_
_entity_poly.entity_id
_entity_poly.type
_entity_poly.pdbx_seq_one_letter_code
_entity_poly.pdbx_strand_id
1 'polypeptide(L)'
;MAASPQLAGMTCNFETECTDSDCADSSYSATVQMTAARPVDSHLTIMSAVFSDVSETYEMQGKIVDGNRRMFNMDSTAGARLLTIAADGTARYTNHIAEPLMAMTYLGQCKEDR
;
A
#
# COMPACT_ATOMS: atom_id res chain seq x y z
N MET A 1 -12.41 -27.94 -9.73
CA MET A 1 -11.34 -26.97 -9.40
C MET A 1 -12.03 -25.67 -9.05
N ALA A 2 -12.09 -25.29 -7.77
CA ALA A 2 -12.71 -24.04 -7.36
C ALA A 2 -11.80 -22.89 -7.78
N ALA A 3 -12.34 -21.91 -8.52
CA ALA A 3 -11.65 -20.66 -8.75
C ALA A 3 -11.38 -20.01 -7.38
N SER A 4 -10.12 -19.73 -7.08
CA SER A 4 -9.80 -18.88 -5.94
C SER A 4 -10.49 -17.55 -6.17
N PRO A 5 -11.15 -16.94 -5.19
CA PRO A 5 -11.66 -15.59 -5.35
C PRO A 5 -10.45 -14.71 -5.71
N GLN A 6 -10.41 -14.25 -6.97
CA GLN A 6 -9.42 -13.29 -7.43
C GLN A 6 -9.77 -12.00 -6.68
N LEU A 7 -9.10 -11.76 -5.56
CA LEU A 7 -9.22 -10.50 -4.87
C LEU A 7 -8.68 -9.42 -5.80
N ALA A 8 -9.44 -8.34 -5.95
CA ALA A 8 -9.14 -7.29 -6.91
C ALA A 8 -7.72 -6.75 -6.71
N GLY A 9 -6.96 -6.66 -7.80
CA GLY A 9 -5.70 -5.92 -7.83
C GLY A 9 -5.98 -4.42 -7.84
N MET A 10 -4.99 -3.64 -7.43
CA MET A 10 -5.00 -2.19 -7.61
C MET A 10 -3.68 -1.74 -8.17
N THR A 11 -3.74 -0.78 -9.09
CA THR A 11 -2.56 -0.03 -9.55
C THR A 11 -2.52 1.32 -8.86
N CYS A 12 -1.41 1.61 -8.18
CA CYS A 12 -1.13 2.87 -7.52
C CYS A 12 -0.12 3.68 -8.33
N ASN A 13 -0.48 4.92 -8.66
CA ASN A 13 0.40 5.87 -9.33
C ASN A 13 0.63 7.04 -8.38
N PHE A 14 1.90 7.37 -8.13
CA PHE A 14 2.31 8.41 -7.21
C PHE A 14 2.98 9.54 -7.99
N GLU A 15 2.30 10.69 -7.99
CA GLU A 15 2.70 11.87 -8.76
C GLU A 15 3.65 12.78 -7.97
N THR A 16 3.77 12.56 -6.65
CA THR A 16 4.65 13.32 -5.78
C THR A 16 5.46 12.39 -4.90
N GLU A 17 6.76 12.62 -4.82
CA GLU A 17 7.68 12.02 -3.85
C GLU A 17 8.18 13.13 -2.92
N CYS A 18 8.18 12.86 -1.62
CA CYS A 18 8.69 13.76 -0.59
C CYS A 18 9.75 13.03 0.24
N THR A 19 10.96 13.57 0.29
CA THR A 19 11.96 13.16 1.28
C THR A 19 11.81 14.07 2.50
N ASP A 20 11.30 13.51 3.60
CA ASP A 20 10.81 14.26 4.75
C ASP A 20 9.83 15.39 4.35
N SER A 21 10.27 16.65 4.33
CA SER A 21 9.46 17.81 3.94
C SER A 21 9.65 18.28 2.50
N ASP A 22 10.66 17.77 1.80
CA ASP A 22 11.06 18.27 0.48
C ASP A 22 10.44 17.41 -0.61
N CYS A 23 9.54 18.00 -1.40
CA CYS A 23 8.74 17.28 -2.39
C CYS A 23 9.14 17.64 -3.83
N ALA A 24 9.02 16.65 -4.72
CA ALA A 24 9.21 16.76 -6.15
C ALA A 24 8.19 15.91 -6.90
N ASP A 25 8.07 16.17 -8.21
CA ASP A 25 7.28 15.34 -9.11
C ASP A 25 7.85 13.92 -9.16
N SER A 26 6.97 12.93 -9.21
CA SER A 26 7.33 11.51 -9.28
C SER A 26 6.52 10.80 -10.36
N SER A 27 7.09 9.72 -10.87
CA SER A 27 6.41 8.76 -11.74
C SER A 27 6.39 7.36 -11.13
N TYR A 28 6.56 7.28 -9.81
CA TYR A 28 6.61 6.01 -9.09
C TYR A 28 5.25 5.31 -9.17
N SER A 29 5.26 4.01 -9.45
CA SER A 29 4.04 3.19 -9.49
C SER A 29 4.28 1.83 -8.86
N ALA A 30 3.20 1.28 -8.32
CA ALA A 30 3.20 -0.03 -7.69
C ALA A 30 1.86 -0.72 -7.90
N THR A 31 1.87 -2.04 -7.81
CA THR A 31 0.67 -2.86 -7.78
C THR A 31 0.44 -3.40 -6.38
N VAL A 32 -0.83 -3.46 -5.98
CA VAL A 32 -1.26 -3.98 -4.69
C VAL A 32 -2.29 -5.07 -4.94
N GLN A 33 -1.88 -6.30 -4.68
CA GLN A 33 -2.73 -7.47 -4.88
C GLN A 33 -3.22 -7.94 -3.52
N MET A 34 -4.51 -7.78 -3.26
CA MET A 34 -5.10 -8.33 -2.05
C MET A 34 -5.05 -9.86 -2.11
N THR A 35 -4.69 -10.52 -1.01
CA THR A 35 -4.56 -11.99 -0.95
C THR A 35 -5.49 -12.62 0.08
N ALA A 36 -5.90 -11.86 1.10
CA ALA A 36 -6.92 -12.28 2.05
C ALA A 36 -7.67 -11.07 2.61
N ALA A 37 -8.95 -11.27 2.93
CA ALA A 37 -9.74 -10.33 3.70
C ALA A 37 -10.68 -11.10 4.64
N ARG A 38 -10.72 -10.71 5.92
CA ARG A 38 -11.59 -11.30 6.94
C ARG A 38 -12.32 -10.20 7.68
N PRO A 39 -13.66 -10.08 7.52
CA PRO A 39 -14.45 -9.14 8.31
C PRO A 39 -14.36 -9.53 9.79
N VAL A 40 -14.17 -8.52 10.64
CA VAL A 40 -14.23 -8.64 12.10
C VAL A 40 -15.59 -8.16 12.58
N ASP A 41 -16.05 -7.02 12.05
CA ASP A 41 -17.38 -6.45 12.24
C ASP A 41 -17.80 -5.64 10.99
N SER A 42 -18.89 -4.84 11.08
CA SER A 42 -19.41 -4.05 9.96
C SER A 42 -18.50 -2.89 9.51
N HIS A 43 -17.53 -2.49 10.31
CA HIS A 43 -16.62 -1.36 10.06
C HIS A 43 -15.16 -1.80 9.90
N LEU A 44 -14.80 -2.96 10.45
CA LEU A 44 -13.43 -3.47 10.48
C LEU A 44 -13.28 -4.77 9.69
N THR A 45 -12.34 -4.76 8.75
CA THR A 45 -11.88 -5.97 8.05
C THR A 45 -10.36 -6.06 8.17
N ILE A 46 -9.83 -7.22 8.53
CA ILE A 46 -8.37 -7.49 8.48
C ILE A 46 -8.03 -7.97 7.07
N MET A 47 -6.92 -7.51 6.52
CA MET A 47 -6.48 -7.91 5.18
C MET A 47 -5.00 -8.27 5.13
N SER A 48 -4.65 -9.04 4.11
CA SER A 48 -3.29 -9.27 3.66
C SER A 48 -3.20 -8.92 2.17
N ALA A 49 -2.06 -8.40 1.74
CA ALA A 49 -1.80 -8.03 0.36
C ALA A 49 -0.34 -8.28 -0.01
N VAL A 50 -0.05 -8.30 -1.31
CA VAL A 50 1.30 -8.23 -1.86
C VAL A 50 1.45 -6.87 -2.51
N PHE A 51 2.48 -6.13 -2.13
CA PHE A 51 2.90 -4.92 -2.80
C PHE A 51 4.06 -5.26 -3.72
N SER A 52 4.01 -4.76 -4.95
CA SER A 52 5.05 -5.00 -5.96
C SER A 52 5.31 -3.75 -6.77
N ASP A 53 6.57 -3.34 -6.83
CA ASP A 53 7.07 -2.30 -7.74
C ASP A 53 8.19 -2.85 -8.63
N VAL A 54 8.91 -1.96 -9.32
CA VAL A 54 10.00 -2.36 -10.24
C VAL A 54 11.24 -2.92 -9.54
N SER A 55 11.41 -2.66 -8.25
CA SER A 55 12.59 -3.00 -7.46
C SER A 55 12.34 -4.14 -6.49
N GLU A 56 11.14 -4.21 -5.90
CA GLU A 56 10.83 -5.14 -4.83
C GLU A 56 9.39 -5.66 -4.84
N THR A 57 9.20 -6.78 -4.14
CA THR A 57 7.89 -7.36 -3.88
C THR A 57 7.88 -7.90 -2.46
N TYR A 58 6.88 -7.53 -1.68
CA TYR A 58 6.79 -7.91 -0.27
C TYR A 58 5.34 -8.02 0.21
N GLU A 59 5.15 -8.83 1.24
CA GLU A 59 3.84 -9.00 1.88
C GLU A 59 3.52 -7.84 2.81
N MET A 60 2.25 -7.44 2.80
CA MET A 60 1.69 -6.47 3.70
C MET A 60 0.52 -7.06 4.47
N GLN A 61 0.33 -6.58 5.69
CA GLN A 61 -0.88 -6.82 6.47
C GLN A 61 -1.51 -5.51 6.89
N GLY A 62 -2.82 -5.52 7.08
CA GLY A 62 -3.55 -4.29 7.30
C GLY A 62 -5.00 -4.47 7.70
N LYS A 63 -5.73 -3.37 7.62
CA LYS A 63 -7.16 -3.32 7.89
C LYS A 63 -7.88 -2.34 6.97
N ILE A 64 -9.13 -2.64 6.64
CA ILE A 64 -10.11 -1.64 6.21
C ILE A 64 -10.83 -1.12 7.45
N VAL A 65 -10.85 0.20 7.62
CA VAL A 65 -11.70 0.90 8.60
C VAL A 65 -12.44 2.01 7.88
N ASP A 66 -13.78 1.91 7.86
CA ASP A 66 -14.66 2.88 7.19
C ASP A 66 -14.23 3.17 5.74
N GLY A 67 -13.95 2.10 4.99
CA GLY A 67 -13.49 2.17 3.59
C GLY A 67 -12.01 2.52 3.39
N ASN A 68 -11.31 2.99 4.43
CA ASN A 68 -9.88 3.30 4.35
C ASN A 68 -9.03 2.06 4.58
N ARG A 69 -8.16 1.73 3.63
CA ARG A 69 -7.21 0.61 3.72
C ARG A 69 -5.91 1.14 4.33
N ARG A 70 -5.43 0.52 5.40
CA ARG A 70 -4.14 0.83 6.04
C ARG A 70 -3.33 -0.45 6.18
N MET A 71 -2.19 -0.51 5.52
CA MET A 71 -1.35 -1.70 5.39
C MET A 71 0.11 -1.38 5.73
N PHE A 72 0.82 -2.32 6.32
CA PHE A 72 2.24 -2.23 6.64
C PHE A 72 2.96 -3.53 6.25
N ASN A 73 4.26 -3.48 5.95
CA ASN A 73 5.03 -4.69 5.67
C ASN A 73 5.28 -5.49 6.95
N MET A 74 5.24 -6.82 6.83
CA MET A 74 5.44 -7.74 7.95
C MET A 74 6.92 -7.98 8.27
N ASP A 75 7.79 -7.88 7.25
CA ASP A 75 9.21 -8.20 7.34
C ASP A 75 10.05 -7.04 6.79
N SER A 76 11.11 -6.67 7.50
CA SER A 76 11.83 -5.40 7.26
C SER A 76 13.30 -5.48 7.68
N THR A 77 14.10 -6.21 6.92
CA THR A 77 15.54 -5.89 6.84
C THR A 77 15.80 -4.66 5.95
N ALA A 78 14.83 -4.29 5.09
CA ALA A 78 14.95 -3.22 4.10
C ALA A 78 14.27 -1.88 4.47
N GLY A 79 13.46 -1.82 5.55
CA GLY A 79 12.76 -0.60 5.98
C GLY A 79 11.28 -0.82 6.30
N ALA A 80 10.74 0.02 7.18
CA ALA A 80 9.35 -0.05 7.61
C ALA A 80 8.47 0.74 6.64
N ARG A 81 7.44 0.09 6.11
CA ARG A 81 6.60 0.62 5.04
C ARG A 81 5.17 0.72 5.50
N LEU A 82 4.50 1.80 5.10
CA LEU A 82 3.09 2.05 5.38
C LEU A 82 2.40 2.49 4.09
N LEU A 83 1.31 1.83 3.72
CA LEU A 83 0.42 2.22 2.65
C LEU A 83 -0.96 2.53 3.22
N THR A 84 -1.45 3.75 2.98
CA THR A 84 -2.83 4.14 3.25
C THR A 84 -3.52 4.47 1.94
N ILE A 85 -4.70 3.89 1.72
CA ILE A 85 -5.57 4.17 0.59
C ILE A 85 -6.94 4.58 1.14
N ALA A 86 -7.35 5.80 0.85
CA ALA A 86 -8.67 6.30 1.19
C ALA A 86 -9.75 5.68 0.30
N ALA A 87 -11.02 5.80 0.71
CA ALA A 87 -12.14 5.24 -0.04
C ALA A 87 -12.28 5.81 -1.46
N ASP A 88 -11.78 7.01 -1.71
CA ASP A 88 -11.79 7.66 -3.03
C ASP A 88 -10.57 7.29 -3.91
N GLY A 89 -9.68 6.44 -3.41
CA GLY A 89 -8.45 6.03 -4.09
C GLY A 89 -7.22 6.87 -3.73
N THR A 90 -7.38 7.99 -3.01
CA THR A 90 -6.25 8.81 -2.57
C THR A 90 -5.29 7.99 -1.72
N ALA A 91 -4.02 7.97 -2.12
CA ALA A 91 -3.03 7.07 -1.55
C ALA A 91 -1.81 7.80 -1.01
N ARG A 92 -1.30 7.29 0.11
CA ARG A 92 0.00 7.64 0.69
C ARG A 92 0.77 6.38 0.96
N TYR A 93 1.95 6.25 0.33
CA TYR A 93 2.92 5.21 0.62
C TYR A 93 4.15 5.84 1.26
N THR A 94 4.60 5.32 2.40
CA THR A 94 5.75 5.86 3.13
C THR A 94 6.73 4.72 3.41
N ASN A 95 8.01 4.94 3.13
CA ASN A 95 9.12 4.08 3.52
C ASN A 95 9.99 4.80 4.56
N HIS A 96 10.11 4.21 5.75
CA HIS A 96 11.02 4.65 6.80
C HIS A 96 12.37 3.96 6.64
N ILE A 97 13.39 4.77 6.39
CA ILE A 97 14.77 4.34 6.21
C ILE A 97 15.48 4.55 7.56
N ALA A 98 16.13 3.50 8.06
CA ALA A 98 16.82 3.54 9.35
C ALA A 98 18.20 4.18 9.25
N GLU A 99 18.88 4.00 8.11
CA GLU A 99 20.25 4.47 7.89
C GLU A 99 20.40 5.05 6.46
N PRO A 100 20.43 6.39 6.29
CA PRO A 100 20.22 7.42 7.32
C PRO A 100 18.76 7.45 7.80
N LEU A 101 18.52 8.06 8.97
CA LEU A 101 17.18 8.20 9.53
C LEU A 101 16.37 9.24 8.74
N MET A 102 15.50 8.77 7.86
CA MET A 102 14.63 9.60 7.01
C MET A 102 13.36 8.85 6.58
N ALA A 103 12.37 9.58 6.07
CA ALA A 103 11.20 8.97 5.44
C ALA A 103 11.02 9.47 4.00
N MET A 104 10.80 8.52 3.08
CA MET A 104 10.30 8.85 1.74
C MET A 104 8.80 8.63 1.71
N THR A 105 8.03 9.64 1.30
CA THR A 105 6.56 9.59 1.19
C THR A 105 6.13 9.86 -0.25
N TYR A 106 5.32 8.98 -0.78
CA TYR A 106 4.73 9.04 -2.10
C TYR A 106 3.23 9.36 -1.98
N LEU A 107 2.76 10.37 -2.70
CA LEU A 107 1.36 10.80 -2.73
C LEU A 107 0.78 10.60 -4.12
N GLY A 108 -0.44 10.06 -4.18
CA GLY A 108 -1.08 9.78 -5.46
C GLY A 108 -2.42 9.09 -5.35
N GLN A 109 -2.70 8.19 -6.30
CA GLN A 109 -3.99 7.55 -6.48
C GLN A 109 -3.84 6.06 -6.78
N CYS A 110 -4.61 5.22 -6.09
CA CYS A 110 -4.78 3.80 -6.41
C CYS A 110 -6.14 3.57 -7.07
N LYS A 111 -6.15 2.76 -8.12
CA LYS A 111 -7.37 2.38 -8.85
C LYS A 111 -7.46 0.87 -8.90
N GLU A 112 -8.67 0.34 -8.68
CA GLU A 112 -8.92 -1.09 -8.85
C GLU A 112 -8.73 -1.49 -10.31
N ASP A 113 -8.03 -2.60 -10.52
CA ASP A 113 -7.85 -3.21 -11.83
C ASP A 113 -9.21 -3.78 -12.26
N ARG A 114 -9.73 -3.35 -13.41
CA ARG A 114 -11.02 -3.82 -13.96
C ARG A 114 -10.88 -5.14 -14.70
#